data_AF-A0A1Y2BLP7-F1
#
_entry.id   AF-A0A1Y2BLP7-F1
#
_cell.length_a   1.000
_cell.length_b   1.000
_cell.length_c   1.000
_cell.angle_alpha   90.00
_cell.angle_beta   90.00
_cell.angle_gamma   90.00
#
_symmetry.space_group_name_H-M   'P 1'
#
loop_
_entity.id
_entity.type
_entity.pdbx_description
1 polymer ?
#
loop_
_entity_poly.entity_id
_entity_poly.type
_entity_poly.pdbx_seq_one_letter_code
_entity_poly.pdbx_strand_id
1 'polypeptide(L)'
;MSGSLPITFHPAHAQPFTLEQAMLLEINILVAEIQRLENSIQHLRETQSQLTLFLQTEDDQDLRQAYQENEIVIDSQSERITLIKVALLNKVGQDSAAHYGISDIDTSTTTRTGTRTGTGIGTGTGTAAGTGIGTATGTGTDGVRNGTVNQSGTENVVHEEDGEEAQPGLHL
;
A
#
# COMPACT_ATOMS: atom_id res chain seq x y z
N MET A 1 33.96 1.74 25.99
CA MET A 1 32.97 0.78 25.49
C MET A 1 31.93 1.56 24.71
N SER A 2 31.98 1.52 23.38
CA SER A 2 30.97 2.19 22.55
C SER A 2 29.64 1.46 22.73
N GLY A 3 28.77 2.00 23.57
CA GLY A 3 27.40 1.51 23.70
C GLY A 3 26.66 1.84 22.41
N SER A 4 26.30 0.82 21.64
CA SER A 4 25.37 1.01 20.53
C SER A 4 24.07 1.55 21.08
N LEU A 5 23.55 2.63 20.49
CA LEU A 5 22.23 3.13 20.83
C LEU A 5 21.19 2.05 20.48
N PRO A 6 20.16 1.85 21.32
CA PRO A 6 19.11 0.89 21.01
C PRO A 6 18.34 1.33 19.77
N ILE A 7 18.03 0.38 18.88
CA ILE A 7 17.18 0.61 17.71
C ILE A 7 15.76 0.88 18.22
N THR A 8 15.17 1.99 17.79
CA THR A 8 13.80 2.38 18.17
C THR A 8 12.82 2.12 17.02
N PHE A 9 11.61 1.72 17.34
CA PHE A 9 10.52 1.55 16.37
C PHE A 9 9.19 2.02 16.99
N HIS A 10 8.40 2.77 16.22
CA HIS A 10 7.11 3.31 16.63
C HIS A 10 6.03 2.84 15.65
N PRO A 11 5.17 1.88 16.03
CA PRO A 11 4.10 1.38 15.17
C PRO A 11 3.03 2.45 14.94
N ALA A 12 2.39 2.46 13.77
CA ALA A 12 1.26 3.35 13.50
C ALA A 12 -0.04 2.82 14.14
N HIS A 13 -0.15 1.49 14.28
CA HIS A 13 -1.29 0.84 14.92
C HIS A 13 -1.01 0.56 16.40
N ALA A 14 -2.06 0.59 17.22
CA ALA A 14 -1.95 0.18 18.62
C ALA A 14 -1.49 -1.28 18.72
N GLN A 15 -0.49 -1.51 19.56
CA GLN A 15 0.07 -2.85 19.79
C GLN A 15 -0.23 -3.32 21.21
N PRO A 16 -0.32 -4.65 21.43
CA PRO A 16 -0.61 -5.20 22.76
C PRO A 16 0.53 -4.99 23.77
N PHE A 17 1.71 -4.58 23.29
CA PHE A 17 2.86 -4.27 24.14
C PHE A 17 3.79 -3.25 23.45
N THR A 18 4.61 -2.57 24.24
CA THR A 18 5.65 -1.65 23.76
C THR A 18 6.95 -2.40 23.45
N LEU A 19 7.90 -1.71 22.80
CA LEU A 19 9.22 -2.27 22.52
C LEU A 19 9.96 -2.67 23.81
N GLU A 20 9.90 -1.86 24.85
CA GLU A 20 10.53 -2.12 26.14
C GLU A 20 9.95 -3.38 26.78
N GLN A 21 8.63 -3.55 26.71
CA GLN A 21 7.96 -4.76 27.20
C GLN A 21 8.36 -6.00 26.40
N ALA A 22 8.50 -5.88 25.07
CA ALA A 22 8.97 -6.97 24.22
C ALA A 22 10.39 -7.41 24.57
N MET A 23 11.29 -6.47 24.89
CA MET A 23 12.67 -6.77 25.29
C MET A 23 12.78 -7.60 26.58
N LEU A 24 11.76 -7.55 27.45
CA LEU A 24 11.68 -8.34 28.68
C LEU A 24 11.26 -9.80 28.42
N LEU A 25 10.65 -10.11 27.29
CA LEU A 25 10.19 -11.46 26.96
C LEU A 25 11.36 -12.37 26.57
N GLU A 26 11.20 -13.68 26.79
CA GLU A 26 12.18 -14.69 26.37
C GLU A 26 12.29 -14.77 24.85
N ILE A 27 13.50 -15.04 24.34
CA ILE A 27 13.77 -15.08 22.89
C ILE A 27 12.87 -16.11 22.19
N ASN A 28 12.69 -17.29 22.80
CA ASN A 28 11.87 -18.35 22.23
C ASN A 28 10.40 -17.92 22.09
N ILE A 29 9.89 -17.12 23.04
CA ILE A 29 8.52 -16.57 22.98
C ILE A 29 8.41 -15.58 21.82
N LEU A 30 9.40 -14.69 21.65
CA LEU A 30 9.44 -13.72 20.55
C LEU A 30 9.50 -14.41 19.18
N VAL A 31 10.31 -15.47 19.03
CA VAL A 31 10.41 -16.24 17.78
C VAL A 31 9.10 -16.99 17.48
N ALA A 32 8.51 -17.65 18.47
CA ALA A 32 7.23 -18.33 18.31
C ALA A 32 6.11 -17.35 17.93
N GLU A 33 6.13 -16.15 18.51
CA GLU A 33 5.20 -15.07 18.17
C GLU A 33 5.34 -14.62 16.72
N ILE A 34 6.57 -14.43 16.22
CA ILE A 34 6.81 -14.10 14.81
C ILE A 34 6.18 -15.16 13.90
N GLN A 35 6.48 -16.44 14.15
CA GLN A 35 5.97 -17.54 13.32
C GLN A 35 4.44 -17.59 13.31
N ARG A 36 3.79 -17.37 14.47
CA ARG A 36 2.34 -17.33 14.56
C ARG A 36 1.76 -16.17 13.75
N LEU A 37 2.36 -14.99 13.84
CA LEU A 37 1.92 -13.80 13.09
C LEU A 37 2.12 -13.97 11.58
N GLU A 38 3.25 -14.54 11.15
CA GLU A 38 3.51 -14.83 9.74
C GLU A 38 2.47 -15.79 9.16
N ASN A 39 2.13 -16.84 9.90
CA ASN A 39 1.06 -17.77 9.52
C ASN A 39 -0.31 -17.07 9.45
N SER A 40 -0.65 -16.25 10.44
CA SER A 40 -1.91 -15.49 10.42
C SER A 40 -1.98 -14.52 9.24
N ILE A 41 -0.89 -13.83 8.90
CA ILE A 41 -0.83 -12.93 7.73
C ILE A 41 -0.97 -13.73 6.44
N GLN A 42 -0.36 -14.90 6.34
CA GLN A 42 -0.51 -15.77 5.16
C GLN A 42 -1.99 -16.13 4.94
N HIS A 43 -2.68 -16.57 5.99
CA HIS A 43 -4.12 -16.87 5.90
C HIS A 43 -4.95 -15.64 5.52
N LEU A 44 -4.69 -14.48 6.13
CA LEU A 44 -5.40 -13.25 5.78
C LEU A 44 -5.18 -12.87 4.31
N ARG A 45 -3.96 -12.99 3.78
CA ARG A 45 -3.66 -12.75 2.36
C ARG A 45 -4.36 -13.73 1.42
N GLU A 46 -4.48 -15.00 1.82
CA GLU A 46 -5.27 -15.97 1.08
C GLU A 46 -6.75 -15.57 1.05
N THR A 47 -7.31 -15.15 2.20
CA THR A 47 -8.66 -14.59 2.26
C THR A 47 -8.81 -13.35 1.37
N GLN A 48 -7.83 -12.43 1.34
CA GLN A 48 -7.87 -11.27 0.44
C GLN A 48 -7.92 -11.67 -1.04
N SER A 49 -7.15 -12.68 -1.43
CA SER A 49 -7.17 -13.21 -2.80
C SER A 49 -8.55 -13.73 -3.16
N GLN A 50 -9.19 -14.49 -2.25
CA GLN A 50 -10.55 -15.00 -2.44
C GLN A 50 -11.58 -13.89 -2.50
N LEU A 51 -11.55 -12.93 -1.57
CA LEU A 51 -12.45 -11.78 -1.55
C LEU A 51 -12.33 -10.93 -2.82
N THR A 52 -11.10 -10.73 -3.32
CA THR A 52 -10.86 -10.02 -4.58
C THR A 52 -11.54 -10.71 -5.76
N LEU A 53 -11.48 -12.05 -5.81
CA LEU A 53 -12.13 -12.82 -6.87
C LEU A 53 -13.65 -12.65 -6.85
N PHE A 54 -14.28 -12.70 -5.67
CA PHE A 54 -15.72 -12.50 -5.54
C PHE A 54 -16.14 -11.06 -5.89
N LEU A 55 -15.36 -10.06 -5.46
CA LEU A 55 -15.62 -8.64 -5.74
C LEU A 55 -15.46 -8.26 -7.22
N GLN A 56 -14.81 -9.09 -8.04
CA GLN A 56 -14.77 -8.89 -9.49
C GLN A 56 -16.09 -9.27 -10.17
N THR A 57 -16.85 -10.17 -9.57
CA THR A 57 -18.11 -10.68 -10.12
C THR A 57 -19.34 -10.02 -9.49
N GLU A 58 -19.24 -9.62 -8.22
CA GLU A 58 -20.36 -9.09 -7.45
C GLU A 58 -19.93 -7.84 -6.67
N ASP A 59 -20.73 -6.79 -6.76
CA ASP A 59 -20.55 -5.59 -5.94
C ASP A 59 -21.24 -5.78 -4.58
N ASP A 60 -20.54 -6.48 -3.68
CA ASP A 60 -21.01 -6.74 -2.32
C ASP A 60 -20.28 -5.83 -1.31
N GLN A 61 -21.05 -5.01 -0.60
CA GLN A 61 -20.50 -4.05 0.38
C GLN A 61 -19.90 -4.75 1.62
N ASP A 62 -20.46 -5.88 2.05
CA ASP A 62 -19.95 -6.63 3.20
C ASP A 62 -18.60 -7.28 2.84
N LEU A 63 -18.46 -7.80 1.62
CA LEU A 63 -17.17 -8.32 1.13
C LEU A 63 -16.12 -7.20 1.00
N ARG A 64 -16.50 -6.00 0.54
CA ARG A 64 -15.60 -4.83 0.51
C ARG A 64 -15.15 -4.44 1.92
N GLN A 65 -16.06 -4.46 2.89
CA GLN A 65 -15.73 -4.14 4.27
C GLN A 65 -14.79 -5.19 4.87
N ALA A 66 -15.08 -6.48 4.73
CA ALA A 66 -14.21 -7.55 5.20
C ALA A 66 -12.81 -7.47 4.58
N TYR A 67 -12.71 -7.09 3.29
CA TYR A 67 -11.44 -6.85 2.62
C TYR A 67 -10.66 -5.70 3.29
N GLN A 68 -11.31 -4.58 3.55
CA GLN A 68 -10.66 -3.42 4.18
C GLN A 68 -10.24 -3.69 5.63
N GLU A 69 -11.06 -4.43 6.39
CA GLU A 69 -10.73 -4.82 7.76
C GLU A 69 -9.51 -5.73 7.80
N ASN A 70 -9.44 -6.71 6.90
CA ASN A 70 -8.28 -7.60 6.78
C ASN A 70 -6.99 -6.84 6.45
N GLU A 71 -7.03 -5.81 5.61
CA GLU A 71 -5.85 -4.97 5.32
C GLU A 71 -5.32 -4.29 6.59
N ILE A 72 -6.20 -3.71 7.40
CA ILE A 72 -5.81 -3.05 8.66
C ILE A 72 -5.19 -4.07 9.63
N VAL A 73 -5.76 -5.28 9.69
CA VAL A 73 -5.22 -6.36 10.54
C VAL A 73 -3.84 -6.80 10.04
N ILE A 74 -3.66 -6.98 8.72
CA ILE A 74 -2.37 -7.34 8.12
C ILE A 74 -1.31 -6.27 8.44
N ASP A 75 -1.64 -4.99 8.28
CA ASP A 75 -0.74 -3.88 8.59
C ASP A 75 -0.35 -3.89 10.07
N SER A 76 -1.32 -3.99 10.99
CA SER A 76 -1.07 -4.04 12.43
C SER A 76 -0.20 -5.24 12.84
N GLN A 77 -0.45 -6.43 12.27
CA GLN A 77 0.36 -7.62 12.54
C GLN A 77 1.76 -7.52 11.96
N SER A 78 1.92 -6.92 10.78
CA SER A 78 3.22 -6.69 10.15
C SER A 78 4.08 -5.74 11.00
N GLU A 79 3.49 -4.68 11.54
CA GLU A 79 4.16 -3.80 12.50
C GLU A 79 4.56 -4.52 13.78
N ARG A 80 3.72 -5.44 14.28
CA ARG A 80 4.05 -6.24 15.46
C ARG A 80 5.26 -7.13 15.21
N ILE A 81 5.34 -7.77 14.04
CA ILE A 81 6.53 -8.54 13.63
C ILE A 81 7.76 -7.64 13.65
N THR A 82 7.69 -6.43 13.07
CA THR A 82 8.81 -5.48 13.07
C THR A 82 9.22 -5.08 14.48
N LEU A 83 8.27 -4.76 15.35
CA LEU A 83 8.54 -4.42 16.76
C LEU A 83 9.26 -5.56 17.47
N ILE A 84 8.81 -6.81 17.28
CA ILE A 84 9.44 -7.99 17.89
C ILE A 84 10.85 -8.21 17.34
N LYS A 85 11.05 -8.07 16.02
CA LYS A 85 12.36 -8.22 15.40
C LYS A 85 13.34 -7.15 15.90
N VAL A 86 12.90 -5.90 16.10
CA VAL A 86 13.70 -4.83 16.71
C VAL A 86 14.03 -5.15 18.17
N ALA A 87 13.08 -5.68 18.94
CA ALA A 87 13.32 -6.14 20.31
C ALA A 87 14.41 -7.22 20.37
N LEU A 88 14.36 -8.19 19.44
CA LEU A 88 15.37 -9.24 19.31
C LEU A 88 16.75 -8.66 18.95
N LEU A 89 16.83 -7.77 17.96
CA LEU A 89 18.09 -7.10 17.60
C LEU A 89 18.71 -6.36 18.79
N ASN A 90 17.90 -5.62 19.55
CA ASN A 90 18.37 -4.92 20.75
C ASN A 90 18.84 -5.89 21.85
N LYS A 91 18.26 -7.09 21.91
CA LYS A 91 18.55 -8.08 22.96
C LYS A 91 19.79 -8.92 22.68
N VAL A 92 19.98 -9.37 21.44
CA VAL A 92 21.07 -10.31 21.09
C VAL A 92 22.16 -9.67 20.22
N GLY A 93 21.92 -8.48 19.69
CA GLY A 93 22.79 -7.84 18.71
C GLY A 93 22.59 -8.39 17.30
N GLN A 94 23.05 -7.64 16.31
CA GLN A 94 22.85 -7.94 14.89
C GLN A 94 23.47 -9.30 14.48
N ASP A 95 24.66 -9.60 14.98
CA ASP A 95 25.38 -10.85 14.64
C ASP A 95 24.64 -12.10 15.13
N SER A 96 23.96 -12.02 16.28
CA SER A 96 23.23 -13.15 16.84
C SER A 96 21.80 -13.26 16.31
N ALA A 97 21.23 -12.19 15.76
CA ALA A 97 19.86 -12.18 15.24
C ALA A 97 19.71 -13.02 13.97
N ALA A 98 20.78 -13.17 13.17
CA ALA A 98 20.80 -14.04 12.01
C ALA A 98 20.49 -15.51 12.36
N HIS A 99 20.88 -15.98 13.55
CA HIS A 99 20.56 -17.34 14.03
C HIS A 99 19.06 -17.58 14.23
N TYR A 100 18.27 -16.51 14.34
CA TYR A 100 16.82 -16.55 14.47
C TYR A 100 16.10 -16.20 13.16
N GLY A 101 16.82 -16.17 12.03
CA GLY A 101 16.27 -15.85 10.72
C GLY A 101 15.99 -14.37 10.51
N ILE A 102 16.57 -13.48 11.33
CA ILE A 102 16.40 -12.03 11.23
C ILE A 102 17.65 -11.47 10.56
N SER A 103 17.73 -11.58 9.23
CA SER A 103 18.89 -11.13 8.47
C SER A 103 18.76 -9.67 7.99
N ASP A 104 17.54 -9.19 7.74
CA ASP A 104 17.30 -7.88 7.17
C ASP A 104 16.06 -7.23 7.79
N ILE A 105 16.26 -6.37 8.80
CA ILE A 105 15.28 -5.32 9.06
C ILE A 105 15.75 -4.11 8.26
N ASP A 106 15.06 -3.80 7.17
CA ASP A 106 15.26 -2.53 6.48
C ASP A 106 14.70 -1.40 7.34
N THR A 107 15.54 -0.92 8.25
CA THR A 107 15.25 0.20 9.17
C THR A 107 15.03 1.53 8.44
N SER A 108 15.13 1.57 7.09
CA SER A 108 14.81 2.76 6.29
C SER A 108 13.31 3.01 6.09
N THR A 109 12.43 2.09 6.51
CA THR A 109 10.97 2.28 6.34
C THR A 109 10.33 3.01 7.52
N THR A 110 10.63 4.29 7.71
CA THR A 110 9.74 5.22 8.43
C THR A 110 9.79 6.60 7.78
N THR A 111 9.37 6.67 6.52
CA THR A 111 8.63 7.81 5.96
C THR A 111 7.77 7.28 4.81
N ARG A 112 6.74 6.49 5.12
CA ARG A 112 5.71 6.14 4.13
C ARG A 112 4.78 7.35 3.96
N THR A 113 5.27 8.39 3.28
CA THR A 113 4.38 9.38 2.64
C THR A 113 3.56 8.59 1.63
N GLY A 114 2.26 8.47 1.87
CA GLY A 114 1.39 7.61 1.07
C GLY A 114 1.34 8.04 -0.39
N THR A 115 2.05 7.33 -1.26
CA THR A 115 1.69 7.20 -2.67
C THR A 115 0.73 6.02 -2.79
N ARG A 116 -0.55 6.31 -2.58
CA ARG A 116 -1.65 5.42 -2.94
C ARG A 116 -1.67 5.36 -4.47
N THR A 117 -1.12 4.30 -5.06
CA THR A 117 -1.38 3.95 -6.47
C THR A 117 -2.80 3.39 -6.54
N GLY A 118 -3.78 4.28 -6.53
CA GLY A 118 -5.17 3.94 -6.77
C GLY A 118 -5.45 4.03 -8.26
N THR A 119 -5.67 2.89 -8.91
CA THR A 119 -6.40 2.85 -10.19
C THR A 119 -7.87 3.02 -9.86
N GLY A 120 -8.29 4.27 -9.63
CA GLY A 120 -9.67 4.61 -9.28
C GLY A 120 -10.26 5.56 -10.31
N ILE A 121 -11.36 5.15 -10.94
CA ILE A 121 -12.28 6.06 -11.64
C ILE A 121 -13.10 6.72 -10.54
N GLY A 122 -12.80 7.99 -10.23
CA GLY A 122 -13.48 8.73 -9.18
C GLY A 122 -13.55 10.22 -9.52
N THR A 123 -14.76 10.75 -9.59
CA THR A 123 -15.07 12.17 -9.71
C THR A 123 -14.96 12.82 -8.34
N GLY A 124 -13.85 13.52 -8.08
CA GLY A 124 -13.61 14.21 -6.81
C GLY A 124 -12.94 15.57 -7.02
N THR A 125 -13.54 16.62 -6.46
CA THR A 125 -12.96 17.96 -6.35
C THR A 125 -11.91 17.96 -5.25
N GLY A 126 -10.63 17.96 -5.61
CA GLY A 126 -9.53 18.00 -4.67
C GLY A 126 -8.31 18.74 -5.23
N THR A 127 -7.83 19.73 -4.46
CA THR A 127 -6.61 20.49 -4.73
C THR A 127 -5.39 19.63 -4.38
N ALA A 128 -4.73 19.06 -5.38
CA ALA A 128 -3.45 18.39 -5.20
C ALA A 128 -2.50 18.72 -6.35
N ALA A 129 -1.31 19.22 -6.01
CA ALA A 129 -0.19 19.34 -6.93
C ALA A 129 0.48 17.97 -7.06
N GLY A 130 0.27 17.31 -8.19
CA GLY A 130 0.88 16.02 -8.52
C GLY A 130 0.71 15.68 -9.99
N THR A 131 1.82 15.38 -10.65
CA THR A 131 1.92 15.09 -12.09
C THR A 131 1.29 13.74 -12.41
N GLY A 132 0.07 13.74 -12.95
CA GLY A 132 -0.59 12.57 -13.54
C GLY A 132 -1.21 12.93 -14.88
N ILE A 133 -1.14 12.02 -15.85
CA ILE A 133 -1.89 12.13 -17.11
C ILE A 133 -3.34 11.76 -16.79
N GLY A 134 -4.20 12.77 -16.68
CA GLY A 134 -5.64 12.65 -16.53
C GLY A 134 -6.33 13.88 -17.10
N THR A 135 -7.35 13.66 -17.93
CA THR A 135 -8.20 14.69 -18.53
C THR A 135 -9.15 15.25 -17.46
N ALA A 136 -8.90 16.48 -17.01
CA ALA A 136 -9.81 17.23 -16.15
C ALA A 136 -10.37 18.44 -16.92
N THR A 137 -11.70 18.50 -17.06
CA THR A 137 -12.41 19.66 -17.59
C THR A 137 -12.82 20.55 -16.41
N GLY A 138 -12.28 21.77 -16.34
CA GLY A 138 -12.62 22.74 -15.30
C GLY A 138 -12.55 24.17 -15.83
N THR A 139 -13.67 24.88 -15.73
CA THR A 139 -13.87 26.26 -16.17
C THR A 139 -13.18 27.23 -15.22
N GLY A 140 -12.09 27.87 -15.66
CA GLY A 140 -11.34 28.86 -14.88
C GLY A 140 -11.88 30.29 -15.04
N THR A 141 -12.15 30.96 -13.92
CA THR A 141 -12.29 32.43 -13.86
C THR A 141 -10.95 33.08 -13.54
N ASP A 142 -10.71 34.19 -14.24
CA ASP A 142 -9.52 35.03 -14.37
C ASP A 142 -8.65 35.29 -13.13
N GLY A 143 -7.33 35.33 -13.37
CA GLY A 143 -6.31 35.71 -12.38
C GLY A 143 -4.87 35.82 -12.89
N VAL A 144 -4.65 36.43 -14.07
CA VAL A 144 -3.49 37.26 -14.46
C VAL A 144 -2.04 36.72 -14.29
N ARG A 145 -1.51 36.23 -15.43
CA ARG A 145 -0.23 36.54 -16.15
C ARG A 145 1.10 36.74 -15.39
N ASN A 146 2.12 35.95 -15.77
CA ASN A 146 3.33 36.42 -16.51
C ASN A 146 4.16 35.20 -17.02
N GLY A 147 4.14 34.88 -18.33
CA GLY A 147 5.29 35.03 -19.25
C GLY A 147 6.32 33.89 -19.12
N THR A 148 6.42 32.92 -20.04
CA THR A 148 7.09 33.09 -21.34
C THR A 148 6.76 31.90 -22.25
N VAL A 149 6.40 32.23 -23.48
CA VAL A 149 5.99 31.34 -24.59
C VAL A 149 7.22 30.81 -25.32
N ASN A 150 7.21 29.54 -25.73
CA ASN A 150 7.78 29.17 -27.02
C ASN A 150 6.93 28.08 -27.69
N GLN A 151 6.22 28.50 -28.74
CA GLN A 151 5.36 27.69 -29.61
C GLN A 151 6.17 27.09 -30.77
N SER A 152 5.85 25.86 -31.14
CA SER A 152 5.86 25.33 -32.51
C SER A 152 4.92 24.11 -32.47
N GLY A 153 3.69 24.17 -33.01
CA GLY A 153 3.36 24.07 -34.44
C GLY A 153 3.62 22.62 -34.90
N THR A 154 2.64 21.81 -35.34
CA THR A 154 1.51 22.07 -36.24
C THR A 154 0.41 21.01 -36.14
N GLU A 155 -0.82 21.45 -36.40
CA GLU A 155 -2.08 20.71 -36.53
C GLU A 155 -2.11 19.80 -37.77
N ASN A 156 -2.90 18.73 -37.74
CA ASN A 156 -3.73 18.36 -38.90
C ASN A 156 -4.94 17.51 -38.48
N VAL A 157 -6.14 18.04 -38.76
CA VAL A 157 -7.45 17.41 -38.60
C VAL A 157 -8.06 17.26 -40.00
N VAL A 158 -8.63 16.10 -40.29
CA VAL A 158 -9.64 15.87 -41.34
C VAL A 158 -10.46 14.64 -40.89
N HIS A 159 -11.70 14.82 -40.43
CA HIS A 159 -12.99 14.67 -41.16
C HIS A 159 -13.21 13.25 -41.69
N GLU A 160 -14.09 12.47 -41.03
CA GLU A 160 -15.52 12.27 -41.38
C GLU A 160 -15.70 11.47 -42.68
N GLU A 161 -16.26 10.25 -42.60
CA GLU A 161 -17.60 9.98 -43.11
C GLU A 161 -18.08 8.55 -42.80
N ASP A 162 -19.41 8.49 -42.66
CA ASP A 162 -20.28 7.38 -42.28
C ASP A 162 -20.42 6.26 -43.33
N GLY A 163 -21.08 5.17 -42.93
CA GLY A 163 -21.63 4.13 -43.84
C GLY A 163 -21.80 2.79 -43.12
N GLU A 164 -22.85 2.57 -42.31
CA GLU A 164 -24.21 2.15 -42.69
C GLU A 164 -24.41 0.61 -42.67
N GLU A 165 -25.56 0.21 -42.11
CA GLU A 165 -26.01 -1.14 -41.73
C GLU A 165 -26.11 -2.17 -42.88
N ALA A 166 -25.99 -3.47 -42.55
CA ALA A 166 -27.10 -4.44 -42.65
C ALA A 166 -26.70 -5.87 -42.22
N GLN A 167 -27.62 -6.52 -41.51
CA GLN A 167 -27.61 -7.91 -41.01
C GLN A 167 -27.96 -8.95 -42.12
N PRO A 168 -28.43 -10.19 -41.81
CA PRO A 168 -27.67 -11.40 -41.50
C PRO A 168 -27.97 -12.56 -42.49
N GLY A 169 -27.16 -13.63 -42.50
CA GLY A 169 -27.39 -14.79 -43.36
C GLY A 169 -27.06 -16.12 -42.68
N LEU A 170 -28.09 -16.76 -42.12
CA LEU A 170 -28.12 -18.19 -41.78
C LEU A 170 -27.92 -19.03 -43.04
N HIS A 171 -27.05 -20.04 -42.99
CA HIS A 171 -27.16 -21.20 -43.86
C HIS A 171 -26.92 -22.47 -43.04
N LEU A 172 -27.86 -23.41 -43.27
CA LEU A 172 -28.01 -24.74 -42.69
C LEU A 172 -26.76 -25.62 -42.79
#